data_AF-A0A957VLJ9-F1
#
_entry.id   AF-A0A957VLJ9-F1
#
_cell.length_a   1.000
_cell.length_b   1.000
_cell.length_c   1.000
_cell.angle_alpha   90.00
_cell.angle_beta   90.00
_cell.angle_gamma   90.00
#
_symmetry.space_group_name_H-M   'P 1'
#
loop_
_entity.id
_entity.type
_entity.pdbx_description
1 polymer ?
#
loop_
_entity_poly.entity_id
_entity_poly.type
_entity_poly.pdbx_seq_one_letter_code
_entity_poly.pdbx_strand_id
1 'polypeptide(L)'
;MTQPRDDHELRTQLANLLTVRQAHMDFADSVADFPMAHINTRPPNCAYTFWHLLEHMRICQRDILDYIQADDYRWPTFPDDLWPDP
;
A
#
# COMPACT_ATOMS: atom_id res chain seq x y z
N MET A 1 -34.38 -13.89 -8.53
CA MET A 1 -34.18 -12.43 -8.37
C MET A 1 -33.33 -12.22 -7.14
N THR A 2 -32.08 -11.80 -7.31
CA THR A 2 -31.18 -11.53 -6.17
C THR A 2 -31.53 -10.17 -5.62
N GLN A 3 -31.94 -10.10 -4.36
CA GLN A 3 -32.24 -8.85 -3.68
C GLN A 3 -30.94 -8.02 -3.55
N PRO A 4 -30.95 -6.70 -3.79
CA PRO A 4 -29.76 -5.89 -3.61
C PRO A 4 -29.28 -5.99 -2.16
N ARG A 5 -28.01 -6.34 -1.98
CA ARG A 5 -27.37 -6.45 -0.68
C ARG A 5 -27.05 -5.03 -0.21
N ASP A 6 -27.71 -4.60 0.87
CA ASP A 6 -27.32 -3.38 1.59
C ASP A 6 -26.02 -3.66 2.34
N ASP A 7 -24.89 -3.27 1.74
CA ASP A 7 -23.54 -3.50 2.25
C ASP A 7 -22.83 -2.18 2.66
N HIS A 8 -23.58 -1.09 2.80
CA HIS A 8 -23.04 0.25 3.07
C HIS A 8 -22.13 0.28 4.32
N GLU A 9 -22.61 -0.30 5.42
CA GLU A 9 -21.86 -0.36 6.67
C GLU A 9 -20.57 -1.17 6.53
N LEU A 10 -20.62 -2.30 5.80
CA LEU A 10 -19.44 -3.13 5.54
C LEU A 10 -18.41 -2.37 4.71
N ARG A 11 -18.83 -1.66 3.66
CA ARG A 11 -17.93 -0.83 2.84
C ARG A 11 -17.31 0.29 3.66
N THR A 12 -18.10 0.91 4.55
CA THR A 12 -17.62 1.94 5.48
C THR A 12 -16.53 1.39 6.40
N GLN A 13 -16.76 0.22 7.00
CA GLN A 13 -15.79 -0.44 7.86
C GLN A 13 -14.51 -0.83 7.11
N LEU A 14 -14.63 -1.39 5.90
CA LEU A 14 -13.47 -1.74 5.06
C LEU A 14 -12.64 -0.51 4.67
N ALA A 15 -13.28 0.61 4.32
CA ALA A 15 -12.58 1.85 4.04
C ALA A 15 -11.86 2.38 5.29
N ASN A 16 -12.53 2.35 6.45
CA ASN A 16 -11.96 2.82 7.71
C ASN A 16 -10.71 2.03 8.13
N LEU A 17 -10.65 0.72 7.85
CA LEU A 17 -9.45 -0.10 8.11
C LEU A 17 -8.20 0.39 7.35
N LEU A 18 -8.37 1.18 6.29
CA LEU A 18 -7.28 1.70 5.47
C LEU A 18 -7.02 3.20 5.68
N THR A 19 -8.03 3.97 6.09
CA THR A 19 -7.97 5.44 6.08
C THR A 19 -8.14 6.09 7.45
N VAL A 20 -8.49 5.34 8.48
CA VAL A 20 -8.74 5.87 9.82
C VAL A 20 -7.81 5.19 10.82
N ARG A 21 -7.17 6.01 11.65
CA ARG A 21 -6.35 5.55 12.75
C ARG A 21 -7.07 4.53 13.62
N GLN A 22 -6.53 3.32 13.65
CA GLN A 22 -7.01 2.20 14.45
C GLN A 22 -5.84 1.61 15.26
N ALA A 23 -5.55 0.31 15.10
CA ALA A 23 -4.39 -0.35 15.69
C ALA A 23 -3.07 -0.10 14.94
N HIS A 24 -3.09 0.74 13.90
CA HIS A 24 -1.92 1.19 13.13
C HIS A 24 -1.82 2.71 13.18
N MET A 25 -0.62 3.23 12.92
CA MET A 25 -0.40 4.66 12.70
C MET A 25 -0.82 5.02 11.27
N ASP A 26 -1.46 6.17 11.10
CA ASP A 26 -1.82 6.66 9.77
C ASP A 26 -0.55 7.01 8.98
N PHE A 27 -0.63 6.92 7.65
CA PHE A 27 0.51 7.20 6.79
C PHE A 27 1.11 8.60 7.06
N ALA A 28 0.25 9.62 7.15
CA ALA A 28 0.67 11.00 7.42
C ALA A 28 1.48 11.12 8.73
N ASP A 29 1.03 10.46 9.79
CA ASP A 29 1.71 10.45 11.08
C ASP A 29 3.05 9.69 10.99
N SER A 30 3.09 8.58 10.26
CA SER A 30 4.29 7.73 10.12
C SER A 30 5.46 8.39 9.39
N VAL A 31 5.18 9.39 8.54
CA VAL A 31 6.19 10.09 7.76
C VAL A 31 6.46 11.51 8.25
N ALA A 32 5.65 12.04 9.18
CA ALA A 32 5.66 13.44 9.60
C ALA A 32 7.05 13.94 10.04
N ASP A 33 7.73 13.17 10.88
CA ASP A 33 9.05 13.50 11.44
C ASP A 33 10.18 12.65 10.84
N PHE A 34 9.97 12.07 9.64
CA PHE A 34 10.97 11.21 9.03
C PHE A 34 12.23 12.00 8.65
N PRO A 35 13.44 11.55 9.05
CA PRO A 35 14.67 12.25 8.72
C PRO A 35 15.04 12.05 7.24
N MET A 36 14.63 13.00 6.39
CA MET A 36 14.76 12.91 4.93
C MET A 36 16.17 12.60 4.42
N ALA A 37 17.22 13.01 5.14
CA ALA A 37 18.61 12.65 4.82
C ALA A 37 18.85 11.13 4.80
N HIS A 38 18.01 10.35 5.48
CA HIS A 38 18.10 8.90 5.58
C HIS A 38 17.13 8.14 4.68
N ILE A 39 16.36 8.83 3.81
CA ILE A 39 15.34 8.17 2.97
C ILE A 39 15.92 7.05 2.09
N ASN A 40 17.16 7.25 1.61
CA ASN A 40 17.93 6.30 0.81
C ASN A 40 19.06 5.61 1.58
N THR A 41 19.13 5.78 2.91
CA THR A 41 20.09 5.00 3.72
C THR A 41 19.63 3.54 3.74
N ARG A 42 20.57 2.61 3.58
CA ARG A 42 20.33 1.17 3.76
C ARG A 42 20.62 0.80 5.22
N PRO A 43 19.59 0.48 6.04
CA PRO A 43 19.81 0.06 7.41
C PRO A 43 20.61 -1.26 7.46
N PRO A 44 21.37 -1.52 8.53
CA PRO A 44 22.04 -2.80 8.72
C PRO A 44 21.03 -3.96 8.64
N ASN A 45 21.40 -5.02 7.91
CA ASN A 45 20.58 -6.22 7.69
C ASN A 45 19.26 -5.98 6.93
N CYS A 46 19.12 -4.86 6.22
CA CYS A 46 17.98 -4.57 5.37
C CYS A 46 18.40 -4.52 3.90
N ALA A 47 17.71 -5.25 3.02
CA ALA A 47 17.99 -5.26 1.59
C ALA A 47 17.46 -4.00 0.85
N TYR A 48 16.68 -3.17 1.54
CA TYR A 48 15.97 -2.02 0.97
C TYR A 48 16.11 -0.75 1.83
N THR A 49 15.88 0.39 1.22
CA THR A 49 15.84 1.71 1.88
C THR A 49 14.40 2.05 2.30
N PHE A 50 14.20 3.13 3.05
CA PHE A 50 12.86 3.62 3.36
C PHE A 50 12.11 4.08 2.09
N TRP A 51 12.82 4.67 1.12
CA TRP A 51 12.25 4.98 -0.20
C TRP A 51 11.73 3.73 -0.91
N HIS A 52 12.52 2.65 -0.93
CA HIS A 52 12.11 1.40 -1.57
C HIS A 52 10.85 0.82 -0.93
N LEU A 53 10.76 0.84 0.41
CA LEU A 53 9.58 0.37 1.12
C LEU A 53 8.35 1.24 0.80
N LEU A 54 8.52 2.56 0.73
CA LEU A 54 7.43 3.47 0.38
C LEU A 54 6.89 3.19 -1.03
N GLU A 55 7.79 3.05 -2.00
CA GLU A 55 7.40 2.73 -3.38
C GLU A 55 6.77 1.34 -3.48
N HIS A 56 7.31 0.35 -2.77
CA HIS A 56 6.69 -0.98 -2.69
C HIS A 56 5.24 -0.91 -2.19
N MET A 57 4.97 -0.15 -1.12
CA MET A 57 3.60 0.04 -0.64
C MET A 57 2.71 0.70 -1.70
N ARG A 58 3.20 1.77 -2.36
CA ARG A 58 2.45 2.49 -3.39
C ARG A 58 2.12 1.60 -4.59
N ILE A 59 3.08 0.81 -5.05
CA ILE A 59 2.92 -0.12 -6.18
C ILE A 59 1.94 -1.23 -5.82
N CYS A 60 2.10 -1.89 -4.67
CA CYS A 60 1.20 -2.96 -4.23
C CYS A 60 -0.25 -2.47 -4.02
N GLN A 61 -0.43 -1.25 -3.48
CA GLN A 61 -1.75 -0.64 -3.36
C GLN A 61 -2.39 -0.34 -4.72
N ARG A 62 -1.60 0.06 -5.72
CA ARG A 62 -2.10 0.22 -7.09
C ARG A 62 -2.44 -1.13 -7.71
N ASP A 63 -1.56 -2.12 -7.59
CA ASP A 63 -1.73 -3.46 -8.14
C ASP A 63 -3.04 -4.12 -7.69
N ILE A 64 -3.37 -4.07 -6.39
CA ILE A 64 -4.64 -4.63 -5.92
C ILE A 64 -5.87 -3.89 -6.46
N LEU A 65 -5.77 -2.57 -6.68
CA LEU A 65 -6.85 -1.79 -7.28
C LEU A 65 -7.04 -2.14 -8.76
N ASP A 66 -5.94 -2.37 -9.47
CA ASP A 66 -5.96 -2.76 -10.88
C ASP A 66 -6.48 -4.20 -11.01
N TYR A 67 -6.09 -5.12 -10.11
CA TYR A 67 -6.64 -6.47 -10.02
C TYR A 67 -8.17 -6.48 -9.88
N ILE A 68 -8.73 -5.53 -9.12
CA ILE A 68 -10.18 -5.44 -8.89
C ILE A 68 -10.92 -4.80 -10.07
N GLN A 69 -10.29 -3.85 -10.79
CA GLN A 69 -10.99 -2.97 -11.74
C GLN A 69 -10.67 -3.21 -13.22
N ALA A 70 -9.49 -3.73 -13.55
CA ALA A 70 -9.04 -3.87 -14.93
C ALA A 70 -9.46 -5.22 -15.52
N ASP A 71 -10.19 -5.19 -16.63
CA ASP A 71 -10.62 -6.40 -17.36
C ASP A 71 -9.43 -7.20 -17.91
N ASP A 72 -8.29 -6.56 -18.12
CA ASP A 72 -7.07 -7.12 -18.72
C ASP A 72 -5.90 -7.22 -17.73
N TYR A 73 -6.18 -7.26 -16.44
CA TYR A 73 -5.17 -7.35 -15.38
C TYR A 73 -4.17 -8.49 -15.63
N ARG A 74 -2.89 -8.18 -15.37
CA ARG A 74 -1.78 -9.14 -15.39
C ARG A 74 -1.01 -9.02 -14.09
N TRP A 75 -0.78 -10.18 -13.46
CA TRP A 75 0.03 -10.25 -12.26
C TRP A 75 1.47 -9.77 -12.52
N PRO A 76 2.01 -8.83 -11.71
CA PRO A 76 3.37 -8.33 -11.85
C PRO A 76 4.42 -9.36 -11.47
N THR A 77 5.62 -9.24 -12.02
CA THR A 77 6.75 -10.12 -11.70
C THR A 77 7.31 -9.74 -10.33
N PHE A 78 7.25 -10.67 -9.36
CA PHE A 78 7.85 -10.45 -8.04
C PHE A 78 9.31 -10.94 -8.02
N PRO A 79 10.26 -10.18 -7.47
CA PRO A 79 10.11 -8.85 -6.86
C PRO A 79 10.26 -7.68 -7.84
N ASP A 80 10.73 -7.93 -9.07
CA ASP A 80 11.26 -6.93 -9.99
C ASP A 80 10.28 -5.79 -10.33
N ASP A 81 9.00 -6.09 -10.52
CA ASP A 81 7.98 -5.07 -10.85
C ASP A 81 7.38 -4.40 -9.60
N LEU A 82 7.70 -4.91 -8.40
CA LEU A 82 7.09 -4.50 -7.12
C LEU A 82 8.06 -3.75 -6.20
N TRP A 83 9.32 -3.59 -6.62
CA TRP A 83 10.36 -2.86 -5.90
C TRP A 83 11.11 -1.95 -6.87
N PRO A 84 11.44 -0.71 -6.49
CA PRO A 84 12.24 0.16 -7.35
C PRO A 84 13.69 -0.33 -7.48
N ASP A 85 14.31 0.03 -8.60
CA ASP A 85 15.73 -0.25 -8.85
C ASP A 85 16.66 0.38 -7.79
N PRO A 86 17.82 -0.24 -7.50
CA PRO A 86 18.76 0.17 -6.45
C PRO A 86 19.33 1.59 -6.50
#